data_AF-A0A2G9PK95-F1
#
_entry.id   AF-A0A2G9PK95-F1
#
_cell.length_a   1.000
_cell.length_b   1.000
_cell.length_c   1.000
_cell.angle_alpha   90.00
_cell.angle_beta   90.00
_cell.angle_gamma   90.00
#
_symmetry.space_group_name_H-M   'P 1'
#
loop_
_entity.id
_entity.type
_entity.pdbx_description
1 polymer ?
#
loop_
_entity_poly.entity_id
_entity_poly.type
_entity_poly.pdbx_seq_one_letter_code
_entity_poly.pdbx_strand_id
1 'polypeptide(L)'
;MARSNYTEWTKEDLIDEIKKHQKRKKYGLVWEDKPEQVALSCNEKLPILAEDNAKEIVADKEKPTHILIEGDNYHALSVLNYTHKGKIDVVYIDPPYNTGNKSWKYNNDYVEKDDLWRHSKWISFMYKRLILTKKLLSEKGFLICAIDANELFSIGLLLDEIFGEDNRVGLVTVIHNPKGRNLSKFFSENSEFMLVYAKDISKASFNDVVIDEDKQATFNLSDEEGKYRLESFMRVRTSWSRKNKPKNYYPVYVSKNMKEITLDKKQGYYEVFPTTEDGREWAWKNIPESFTQLNKNGYFVAVHEKDRIEIFHKYREKQVFK
;
A
#
# COMPACT_ATOMS: atom_id res chain seq x y z
N MET A 1 -10.06 -22.14 -31.50
CA MET A 1 -11.38 -21.66 -31.95
C MET A 1 -11.40 -21.64 -33.47
N ALA A 2 -12.38 -22.30 -34.09
CA ALA A 2 -12.57 -22.22 -35.53
C ALA A 2 -12.80 -20.74 -35.92
N ARG A 3 -12.08 -20.25 -36.93
CA ARG A 3 -12.36 -18.91 -37.47
C ARG A 3 -13.68 -18.99 -38.23
N SER A 4 -14.65 -18.18 -37.85
CA SER A 4 -15.90 -18.04 -38.61
C SER A 4 -15.59 -17.61 -40.04
N ASN A 5 -16.19 -18.28 -41.02
CA ASN A 5 -16.06 -17.88 -42.42
C ASN A 5 -17.00 -16.70 -42.70
N TYR A 6 -16.45 -15.50 -42.85
CA TYR A 6 -17.22 -14.26 -43.04
C TYR A 6 -17.59 -14.01 -44.51
N THR A 7 -17.17 -14.85 -45.46
CA THR A 7 -17.40 -14.62 -46.90
C THR A 7 -18.86 -14.72 -47.31
N GLU A 8 -19.70 -15.37 -46.50
CA GLU A 8 -21.13 -15.58 -46.78
C GLU A 8 -22.03 -14.60 -46.00
N TRP A 9 -21.45 -13.69 -45.21
CA TRP A 9 -22.21 -12.80 -44.33
C TRP A 9 -22.71 -11.58 -45.09
N THR A 10 -23.94 -11.15 -44.79
CA THR A 10 -24.47 -9.91 -45.36
C THR A 10 -23.83 -8.68 -44.72
N LYS A 11 -24.02 -7.50 -45.32
CA LYS A 11 -23.55 -6.24 -44.75
C LYS A 11 -24.15 -5.99 -43.37
N GLU A 12 -25.43 -6.29 -43.19
CA GLU A 12 -26.13 -6.20 -41.90
C GLU A 12 -25.53 -7.15 -40.85
N ASP A 13 -25.24 -8.40 -41.21
CA ASP A 13 -24.61 -9.38 -40.30
C ASP A 13 -23.22 -8.92 -39.82
N LEU A 14 -22.42 -8.38 -40.75
CA LEU A 14 -21.10 -7.83 -40.43
C LEU A 14 -21.20 -6.59 -39.53
N ILE A 15 -22.16 -5.70 -39.79
CA ILE A 15 -22.40 -4.52 -38.95
C ILE A 15 -22.82 -4.92 -37.53
N ASP A 16 -23.68 -5.91 -37.38
CA ASP A 16 -24.12 -6.37 -36.06
C ASP A 16 -23.02 -7.09 -35.29
N GLU A 17 -22.13 -7.82 -35.96
CA GLU A 17 -20.96 -8.40 -35.34
C GLU A 17 -19.92 -7.34 -34.95
N ILE A 18 -19.72 -6.32 -35.78
CA ILE A 18 -18.89 -5.16 -35.43
C ILE A 18 -19.47 -4.44 -34.21
N LYS A 19 -20.80 -4.22 -34.13
CA LYS A 19 -21.44 -3.64 -32.94
C LYS A 19 -21.23 -4.50 -31.71
N LYS A 20 -21.32 -5.84 -31.82
CA LYS A 20 -21.01 -6.76 -30.72
C LYS A 20 -19.54 -6.65 -30.30
N HIS A 21 -18.60 -6.61 -31.25
CA HIS A 21 -17.18 -6.44 -30.97
C HIS A 21 -16.84 -5.07 -30.37
N GLN A 22 -17.52 -4.00 -30.78
CA GLN A 22 -17.38 -2.66 -30.21
C GLN A 22 -17.93 -2.58 -28.77
N LYS A 23 -18.96 -3.39 -28.45
CA LYS A 23 -19.46 -3.55 -27.07
C LYS A 23 -18.59 -4.45 -26.21
N ARG A 24 -17.72 -5.29 -26.81
CA ARG A 24 -16.81 -6.15 -26.05
C ARG A 24 -15.69 -5.31 -25.43
N LYS A 25 -15.34 -5.65 -24.19
CA LYS A 25 -14.23 -5.04 -23.46
C LYS A 25 -12.92 -5.24 -24.25
N LYS A 26 -12.23 -4.15 -24.56
CA LYS A 26 -10.97 -4.17 -25.35
C LYS A 26 -9.79 -4.75 -24.57
N TYR A 27 -9.78 -4.55 -23.26
CA TYR A 27 -8.76 -5.04 -22.34
C TYR A 27 -9.36 -5.26 -20.95
N GLY A 28 -8.88 -6.27 -20.25
CA GLY A 28 -9.28 -6.60 -18.88
C GLY A 28 -9.94 -7.97 -18.76
N LEU A 29 -10.45 -8.25 -17.57
CA LEU A 29 -11.00 -9.55 -17.22
C LEU A 29 -12.36 -9.79 -17.91
N VAL A 30 -12.55 -10.99 -18.44
CA VAL A 30 -13.83 -11.55 -18.89
C VAL A 30 -14.01 -12.90 -18.19
N TRP A 31 -15.13 -13.07 -17.51
CA TRP A 31 -15.43 -14.30 -16.77
C TRP A 31 -16.89 -14.70 -16.96
N GLU A 32 -17.18 -15.97 -16.70
CA GLU A 32 -18.56 -16.44 -16.62
C GLU A 32 -19.15 -16.07 -15.25
N ASP A 33 -20.20 -15.24 -15.23
CA ASP A 33 -20.89 -14.95 -13.99
C ASP A 33 -21.71 -16.15 -13.50
N LYS A 34 -21.61 -16.45 -12.21
CA LYS A 34 -22.29 -17.56 -11.55
C LYS A 34 -23.20 -16.99 -10.47
N PRO A 35 -24.53 -17.04 -10.65
CA PRO A 35 -25.47 -16.58 -9.65
C PRO A 35 -25.27 -17.31 -8.32
N GLU A 36 -25.28 -16.57 -7.22
CA GLU A 36 -25.19 -17.13 -5.87
C GLU A 36 -26.55 -16.95 -5.19
N GLN A 37 -27.09 -18.03 -4.60
CA GLN A 37 -28.40 -17.99 -3.93
C GLN A 37 -28.45 -16.94 -2.81
N VAL A 38 -27.34 -16.75 -2.08
CA VAL A 38 -27.20 -15.71 -1.05
C VAL A 38 -27.38 -14.30 -1.65
N ALA A 39 -26.77 -14.05 -2.82
CA ALA A 39 -26.87 -12.76 -3.49
C ALA A 39 -28.25 -12.52 -4.11
N LEU A 40 -28.84 -13.55 -4.72
CA LEU A 40 -30.20 -13.50 -5.25
C LEU A 40 -31.22 -13.24 -4.13
N SER A 41 -31.09 -13.94 -3.00
CA SER A 41 -31.98 -13.78 -1.86
C SER A 41 -31.95 -12.37 -1.29
N CYS A 42 -30.78 -11.72 -1.27
CA CYS A 42 -30.65 -10.33 -0.82
C CYS A 42 -31.43 -9.30 -1.65
N ASN A 43 -31.84 -9.64 -2.88
CA ASN A 43 -32.65 -8.73 -3.70
C ASN A 43 -34.11 -8.68 -3.22
N GLU A 44 -34.58 -9.73 -2.56
CA GLU A 44 -35.98 -9.89 -2.12
C GLU A 44 -36.12 -9.90 -0.60
N LYS A 45 -35.06 -10.29 0.12
CA LYS A 45 -35.05 -10.50 1.57
C LYS A 45 -33.92 -9.70 2.21
N LEU A 46 -34.25 -8.90 3.22
CA LEU A 46 -33.27 -8.15 3.99
C LEU A 46 -32.69 -9.04 5.09
N PRO A 47 -31.37 -9.27 5.13
CA PRO A 47 -30.73 -9.93 6.26
C PRO A 47 -30.87 -9.06 7.51
N ILE A 48 -31.13 -9.69 8.65
CA ILE A 48 -31.28 -9.02 9.97
C ILE A 48 -30.19 -9.56 10.89
N LEU A 49 -29.48 -8.66 11.57
CA LEU A 49 -28.53 -9.04 12.61
C LEU A 49 -29.30 -9.34 13.89
N ALA A 50 -29.05 -10.51 14.46
CA ALA A 50 -29.54 -10.90 15.78
C ALA A 50 -28.34 -10.97 16.73
N GLU A 51 -28.47 -10.30 17.87
CA GLU A 51 -27.45 -10.33 18.92
C GLU A 51 -27.53 -11.66 19.69
N ASP A 52 -26.38 -12.32 19.86
CA ASP A 52 -26.24 -13.52 20.66
C ASP A 52 -25.55 -13.17 21.98
N ASN A 53 -26.35 -12.78 22.97
CA ASN A 53 -25.88 -12.39 24.31
C ASN A 53 -25.07 -13.50 25.00
N ALA A 54 -25.24 -14.78 24.60
CA ALA A 54 -24.47 -15.87 25.19
C ALA A 54 -23.00 -15.89 24.73
N LYS A 55 -22.67 -15.19 23.63
CA LYS A 55 -21.31 -15.07 23.09
C LYS A 55 -20.68 -13.70 23.34
N GLU A 56 -21.33 -12.83 24.12
CA GLU A 56 -20.78 -11.52 24.46
C GLU A 56 -19.47 -11.65 25.25
N ILE A 57 -18.44 -10.93 24.82
CA ILE A 57 -17.17 -10.83 25.53
C ILE A 57 -17.09 -9.43 26.13
N VAL A 58 -17.37 -9.31 27.43
CA VAL A 58 -17.32 -8.03 28.14
C VAL A 58 -15.87 -7.68 28.44
N ALA A 59 -15.36 -6.67 27.74
CA ALA A 59 -14.07 -6.05 28.00
C ALA A 59 -14.23 -4.75 28.83
N ASP A 60 -13.20 -3.91 28.81
CA ASP A 60 -13.20 -2.58 29.44
C ASP A 60 -14.34 -1.70 28.89
N LYS A 61 -15.24 -1.26 29.78
CA LYS A 61 -16.44 -0.48 29.44
C LYS A 61 -16.13 0.95 28.98
N GLU A 62 -14.93 1.45 29.23
CA GLU A 62 -14.51 2.77 28.76
C GLU A 62 -13.92 2.73 27.34
N LYS A 63 -13.72 1.55 26.77
CA LYS A 63 -13.17 1.36 25.42
C LYS A 63 -14.27 1.13 24.37
N PRO A 64 -13.97 1.37 23.08
CA PRO A 64 -14.91 1.10 22.00
C PRO A 64 -15.33 -0.38 21.94
N THR A 65 -16.60 -0.62 21.64
CA THR A 65 -17.13 -1.97 21.38
C THR A 65 -16.74 -2.46 20.00
N HIS A 66 -16.28 -3.72 19.91
CA HIS A 66 -16.01 -4.41 18.66
C HIS A 66 -17.16 -5.35 18.31
N ILE A 67 -17.41 -5.56 17.01
CA ILE A 67 -18.51 -6.38 16.50
C ILE A 67 -17.94 -7.59 15.76
N LEU A 68 -18.42 -8.78 16.09
CA LEU A 68 -18.21 -10.02 15.33
C LEU A 68 -19.55 -10.45 14.72
N ILE A 69 -19.58 -10.67 13.40
CA ILE A 69 -20.77 -11.12 12.68
C ILE A 69 -20.55 -12.54 12.19
N GLU A 70 -21.38 -13.48 12.63
CA GLU A 70 -21.38 -14.86 12.17
C GLU A 70 -22.40 -15.02 11.01
N GLY A 71 -21.94 -15.46 9.84
CA GLY A 71 -22.80 -15.69 8.67
C GLY A 71 -22.03 -15.63 7.35
N ASP A 72 -22.75 -15.74 6.23
CA ASP A 72 -22.14 -15.48 4.92
C ASP A 72 -21.73 -14.00 4.83
N ASN A 73 -20.48 -13.75 4.47
CA ASN A 73 -19.94 -12.41 4.37
C ASN A 73 -20.68 -11.54 3.34
N TYR A 74 -21.34 -12.11 2.32
CA TYR A 74 -22.20 -11.34 1.43
C TYR A 74 -23.39 -10.73 2.19
N HIS A 75 -24.07 -11.50 3.03
CA HIS A 75 -25.15 -10.99 3.89
C HIS A 75 -24.63 -9.91 4.85
N ALA A 76 -23.52 -10.18 5.55
CA ALA A 76 -22.93 -9.23 6.48
C ALA A 76 -22.56 -7.91 5.79
N LEU A 77 -21.86 -7.96 4.65
CA LEU A 77 -21.50 -6.79 3.85
C LEU A 77 -22.75 -6.04 3.34
N SER A 78 -23.80 -6.76 2.98
CA SER A 78 -25.09 -6.18 2.54
C SER A 78 -25.73 -5.38 3.67
N VAL A 79 -25.84 -5.94 4.89
CA VAL A 79 -26.38 -5.21 6.05
C VAL A 79 -25.51 -4.02 6.43
N LEU A 80 -24.19 -4.20 6.49
CA LEU A 80 -23.26 -3.12 6.81
C LEU A 80 -23.37 -1.96 5.83
N ASN A 81 -23.78 -2.19 4.58
CA ASN A 81 -23.98 -1.12 3.61
C ASN A 81 -25.15 -0.18 3.95
N TYR A 82 -26.07 -0.57 4.83
CA TYR A 82 -27.12 0.32 5.33
C TYR A 82 -26.62 1.25 6.44
N THR A 83 -25.66 0.80 7.25
CA THR A 83 -25.24 1.49 8.49
C THR A 83 -23.86 2.13 8.40
N HIS A 84 -22.95 1.55 7.62
CA HIS A 84 -21.50 1.86 7.58
C HIS A 84 -20.98 2.25 6.19
N LYS A 85 -21.87 2.55 5.24
CA LYS A 85 -21.48 3.03 3.90
C LYS A 85 -20.57 4.26 3.99
N GLY A 86 -19.38 4.18 3.38
CA GLY A 86 -18.39 5.25 3.37
C GLY A 86 -17.69 5.53 4.70
N LYS A 87 -17.79 4.63 5.70
CA LYS A 87 -17.27 4.85 7.06
C LYS A 87 -16.08 3.97 7.43
N ILE A 88 -15.71 3.00 6.59
CA ILE A 88 -14.63 2.06 6.91
C ILE A 88 -13.31 2.56 6.34
N ASP A 89 -12.32 2.77 7.20
CA ASP A 89 -11.01 3.28 6.76
C ASP A 89 -10.10 2.19 6.21
N VAL A 90 -10.16 0.97 6.75
CA VAL A 90 -9.32 -0.13 6.28
C VAL A 90 -10.14 -1.41 6.20
N VAL A 91 -10.02 -2.12 5.08
CA VAL A 91 -10.52 -3.47 4.93
C VAL A 91 -9.35 -4.38 4.61
N TYR A 92 -9.14 -5.39 5.44
CA TYR A 92 -8.22 -6.48 5.18
C TYR A 92 -9.01 -7.76 4.86
N ILE A 93 -8.63 -8.45 3.78
CA ILE A 93 -9.20 -9.75 3.42
C ILE A 93 -8.09 -10.75 3.11
N ASP A 94 -8.33 -11.98 3.55
CA ASP A 94 -7.55 -13.18 3.22
C ASP A 94 -8.52 -14.19 2.57
N PRO A 95 -8.88 -13.99 1.29
CA PRO A 95 -9.82 -14.85 0.59
C PRO A 95 -9.24 -16.24 0.33
N PRO A 96 -10.06 -17.26 0.01
CA PRO A 96 -9.54 -18.56 -0.38
C PRO A 96 -8.66 -18.42 -1.64
N TYR A 97 -7.42 -18.91 -1.58
CA TYR A 97 -6.45 -18.77 -2.68
C TYR A 97 -6.73 -19.65 -3.91
N ASN A 98 -7.81 -20.44 -3.86
CA ASN A 98 -8.16 -21.37 -4.94
C ASN A 98 -6.98 -22.29 -5.30
N THR A 99 -6.36 -22.94 -4.32
CA THR A 99 -5.24 -23.88 -4.55
C THR A 99 -5.72 -25.28 -4.96
N GLY A 100 -7.01 -25.57 -4.77
CA GLY A 100 -7.58 -26.92 -4.85
C GLY A 100 -7.20 -27.81 -3.66
N ASN A 101 -6.52 -27.27 -2.63
CA ASN A 101 -6.20 -28.01 -1.42
C ASN A 101 -7.42 -28.07 -0.48
N LYS A 102 -7.80 -29.29 -0.10
CA LYS A 102 -8.94 -29.61 0.78
C LYS A 102 -8.56 -29.72 2.26
N SER A 103 -7.28 -29.58 2.62
CA SER A 103 -6.79 -29.80 3.99
C SER A 103 -6.94 -28.58 4.93
N TRP A 104 -7.62 -27.50 4.52
CA TRP A 104 -7.69 -26.25 5.28
C TRP A 104 -9.13 -25.89 5.72
N LYS A 105 -9.24 -25.15 6.82
CA LYS A 105 -10.47 -24.86 7.59
C LYS A 105 -11.46 -23.88 6.94
N TYR A 106 -11.12 -23.32 5.77
CA TYR A 106 -12.03 -22.53 4.94
C TYR A 106 -12.68 -23.43 3.91
N ASN A 107 -13.96 -23.18 3.60
CA ASN A 107 -14.68 -23.88 2.54
C ASN A 107 -13.99 -23.61 1.19
N ASN A 108 -12.99 -24.41 0.83
CA ASN A 108 -12.36 -24.40 -0.50
C ASN A 108 -13.17 -25.24 -1.49
N ASP A 109 -14.31 -25.82 -1.08
CA ASP A 109 -15.16 -26.67 -1.92
C ASP A 109 -16.06 -25.87 -2.87
N TYR A 110 -15.89 -24.54 -2.96
CA TYR A 110 -16.65 -23.73 -3.92
C TYR A 110 -16.40 -24.14 -5.37
N VAL A 111 -15.21 -24.69 -5.65
CA VAL A 111 -14.78 -25.00 -7.00
C VAL A 111 -13.82 -26.19 -7.01
N GLU A 112 -14.20 -27.24 -7.73
CA GLU A 112 -13.34 -28.41 -7.88
C GLU A 112 -12.08 -28.08 -8.69
N LYS A 113 -10.97 -28.76 -8.38
CA LYS A 113 -9.68 -28.52 -9.04
C LYS A 113 -9.75 -28.72 -10.55
N ASP A 114 -10.53 -29.69 -11.00
CA ASP A 114 -10.68 -30.08 -12.41
C ASP A 114 -11.83 -29.34 -13.11
N ASP A 115 -12.46 -28.36 -12.43
CA ASP A 115 -13.50 -27.53 -13.02
C ASP A 115 -12.92 -26.51 -14.01
N LEU A 116 -13.31 -26.63 -15.28
CA LEU A 116 -12.88 -25.73 -16.36
C LEU A 116 -13.25 -24.25 -16.09
N TRP A 117 -14.30 -24.01 -15.31
CA TRP A 117 -14.80 -22.67 -14.96
C TRP A 117 -14.24 -22.16 -13.65
N ARG A 118 -13.19 -22.79 -13.13
CA ARG A 118 -12.79 -22.60 -11.74
C ARG A 118 -12.46 -21.17 -11.36
N HIS A 119 -11.65 -20.54 -12.19
CA HIS A 119 -11.25 -19.14 -12.04
C HIS A 119 -12.45 -18.21 -12.23
N SER A 120 -13.36 -18.51 -13.17
CA SER A 120 -14.57 -17.71 -13.39
C SER A 120 -15.52 -17.75 -12.19
N LYS A 121 -15.72 -18.93 -11.59
CA LYS A 121 -16.50 -19.10 -10.36
C LYS A 121 -15.91 -18.31 -9.20
N TRP A 122 -14.60 -18.42 -9.01
CA TRP A 122 -13.90 -17.68 -7.96
C TRP A 122 -13.99 -16.16 -8.16
N ILE A 123 -13.80 -15.67 -9.38
CA ILE A 123 -13.95 -14.25 -9.72
C ILE A 123 -15.38 -13.78 -9.53
N SER A 124 -16.38 -14.55 -9.95
CA SER A 124 -17.79 -14.21 -9.72
C SER A 124 -18.13 -14.14 -8.23
N PHE A 125 -17.56 -15.03 -7.40
CA PHE A 125 -17.69 -15.00 -5.94
C PHE A 125 -17.06 -13.74 -5.33
N MET A 126 -15.82 -13.42 -5.73
CA MET A 126 -15.07 -12.27 -5.22
C MET A 126 -15.69 -10.94 -5.66
N TYR A 127 -16.10 -10.82 -6.93
CA TYR A 127 -16.68 -9.62 -7.50
C TYR A 127 -17.88 -9.12 -6.68
N LYS A 128 -18.81 -10.04 -6.38
CA LYS A 128 -20.04 -9.73 -5.62
C LYS A 128 -19.75 -9.13 -4.25
N ARG A 129 -18.74 -9.64 -3.55
CA ARG A 129 -18.32 -9.16 -2.22
C ARG A 129 -17.54 -7.85 -2.31
N LEU A 130 -16.58 -7.76 -3.24
CA LEU A 130 -15.74 -6.58 -3.41
C LEU A 130 -16.51 -5.33 -3.83
N ILE A 131 -17.59 -5.48 -4.62
CA ILE A 131 -18.49 -4.35 -4.94
C ILE A 131 -19.18 -3.80 -3.69
N LEU A 132 -19.61 -4.67 -2.77
CA LEU A 132 -20.18 -4.25 -1.48
C LEU A 132 -19.11 -3.63 -0.58
N THR A 133 -17.92 -4.23 -0.52
CA THR A 133 -16.78 -3.72 0.24
C THR A 133 -16.37 -2.32 -0.22
N LYS A 134 -16.27 -2.07 -1.53
CA LYS A 134 -15.91 -0.74 -2.06
C LYS A 134 -16.87 0.34 -1.56
N LYS A 135 -18.16 0.03 -1.38
CA LYS A 135 -19.16 1.00 -0.89
C LYS A 135 -19.01 1.31 0.61
N LEU A 136 -18.46 0.38 1.39
CA LEU A 136 -18.20 0.58 2.82
C LEU A 136 -16.98 1.47 3.07
N LEU A 137 -15.97 1.38 2.20
CA LEU A 137 -14.75 2.17 2.34
C LEU A 137 -15.01 3.67 2.29
N SER A 138 -14.42 4.40 3.24
CA SER A 138 -14.32 5.85 3.22
C SER A 138 -13.45 6.31 2.05
N GLU A 139 -13.56 7.57 1.65
CA GLU A 139 -12.79 8.13 0.54
C GLU A 139 -11.27 8.11 0.79
N LYS A 140 -10.85 8.07 2.06
CA LYS A 140 -9.45 7.96 2.47
C LYS A 140 -9.00 6.50 2.66
N GLY A 141 -9.94 5.55 2.54
CA GLY A 141 -9.74 4.20 2.99
C GLY A 141 -9.02 3.30 2.00
N PHE A 142 -8.51 2.18 2.53
CA PHE A 142 -7.73 1.20 1.78
C PHE A 142 -8.34 -0.20 1.85
N LEU A 143 -8.30 -0.90 0.72
CA LEU A 143 -8.46 -2.35 0.65
C LEU A 143 -7.08 -3.00 0.64
N ILE A 144 -6.91 -4.02 1.45
CA ILE A 144 -5.74 -4.89 1.52
C ILE A 144 -6.22 -6.32 1.26
N CYS A 145 -5.74 -6.93 0.18
CA CYS A 145 -6.10 -8.29 -0.20
C CYS A 145 -4.85 -9.18 -0.18
N ALA A 146 -4.76 -10.09 0.78
CA ALA A 146 -3.78 -11.16 0.74
C ALA A 146 -4.11 -12.16 -0.36
N ILE A 147 -3.10 -12.70 -1.04
CA ILE A 147 -3.26 -13.69 -2.10
C ILE A 147 -1.96 -14.45 -2.36
N ASP A 148 -2.04 -15.67 -2.86
CA ASP A 148 -0.90 -16.38 -3.45
C ASP A 148 -0.81 -16.16 -4.97
N ALA A 149 0.13 -16.86 -5.62
CA ALA A 149 0.33 -16.79 -7.05
C ALA A 149 -0.81 -17.37 -7.89
N ASN A 150 -1.72 -18.19 -7.33
CA ASN A 150 -2.75 -18.90 -8.11
C ASN A 150 -3.81 -17.95 -8.67
N GLU A 151 -4.21 -16.94 -7.90
CA GLU A 151 -5.23 -15.97 -8.31
C GLU A 151 -4.73 -14.53 -8.36
N LEU A 152 -3.45 -14.27 -8.06
CA LEU A 152 -2.85 -12.93 -8.04
C LEU A 152 -3.23 -12.08 -9.26
N PHE A 153 -3.09 -12.64 -10.47
CA PHE A 153 -3.37 -11.90 -11.69
C PHE A 153 -4.88 -11.72 -11.92
N SER A 154 -5.68 -12.76 -11.66
CA SER A 154 -7.14 -12.72 -11.81
C SER A 154 -7.75 -11.67 -10.88
N ILE A 155 -7.39 -11.71 -9.58
CA ILE A 155 -7.87 -10.74 -8.59
C ILE A 155 -7.30 -9.35 -8.84
N GLY A 156 -6.07 -9.25 -9.33
CA GLY A 156 -5.44 -7.98 -9.71
C GLY A 156 -6.26 -7.24 -10.77
N LEU A 157 -6.62 -7.92 -11.86
CA LEU A 157 -7.47 -7.35 -12.92
C LEU A 157 -8.90 -7.06 -12.44
N LEU A 158 -9.44 -7.89 -11.55
CA LEU A 158 -10.75 -7.64 -10.96
C LEU A 158 -10.74 -6.38 -10.09
N LEU A 159 -9.70 -6.20 -9.29
CA LEU A 159 -9.53 -5.01 -8.45
C LEU A 159 -9.29 -3.76 -9.29
N ASP A 160 -8.55 -3.85 -10.41
CA ASP A 160 -8.45 -2.73 -11.37
C ASP A 160 -9.81 -2.33 -11.91
N GLU A 161 -10.66 -3.29 -12.24
CA GLU A 161 -12.00 -3.02 -12.73
C GLU A 161 -12.90 -2.41 -11.66
N ILE A 162 -12.79 -2.87 -10.41
CA ILE A 162 -13.62 -2.40 -9.31
C ILE A 162 -13.16 -1.04 -8.80
N PHE A 163 -11.86 -0.85 -8.55
CA PHE A 163 -11.28 0.33 -7.91
C PHE A 163 -10.70 1.34 -8.91
N GLY A 164 -10.35 0.92 -10.12
CA GLY A 164 -9.55 1.69 -11.07
C GLY A 164 -8.05 1.38 -10.88
N GLU A 165 -7.34 1.13 -11.98
CA GLU A 165 -5.90 0.84 -11.96
C GLU A 165 -5.08 1.97 -11.31
N ASP A 166 -5.45 3.23 -11.55
CA ASP A 166 -4.80 4.41 -10.95
C ASP A 166 -4.91 4.44 -9.42
N ASN A 167 -5.88 3.72 -8.85
CA ASN A 167 -6.06 3.61 -7.41
C ASN A 167 -5.27 2.44 -6.79
N ARG A 168 -4.48 1.71 -7.58
CA ARG A 168 -3.56 0.68 -7.08
C ARG A 168 -2.40 1.36 -6.36
N VAL A 169 -2.29 1.12 -5.07
CA VAL A 169 -1.22 1.66 -4.23
C VAL A 169 0.05 0.82 -4.39
N GLY A 170 -0.10 -0.51 -4.45
CA GLY A 170 1.05 -1.38 -4.69
C GLY A 170 0.76 -2.88 -4.54
N LEU A 171 1.77 -3.65 -4.93
CA LEU A 171 1.87 -5.08 -4.70
C LEU A 171 3.00 -5.30 -3.68
N VAL A 172 2.65 -5.82 -2.52
CA VAL A 172 3.61 -6.11 -1.45
C VAL A 172 3.91 -7.61 -1.46
N THR A 173 5.19 -7.97 -1.51
CA THR A 173 5.64 -9.35 -1.39
C THR A 173 5.80 -9.71 0.08
N VAL A 174 5.13 -10.77 0.53
CA VAL A 174 5.18 -11.29 1.89
C VAL A 174 6.02 -12.55 1.91
N ILE A 175 7.25 -12.48 2.41
CA ILE A 175 8.15 -13.64 2.50
C ILE A 175 7.78 -14.46 3.74
N HIS A 176 7.21 -15.64 3.55
CA HIS A 176 6.81 -16.53 4.66
C HIS A 176 7.90 -17.54 5.04
N ASN A 177 8.79 -17.90 4.11
CA ASN A 177 9.90 -18.82 4.38
C ASN A 177 11.10 -18.51 3.48
N PRO A 178 12.14 -17.81 3.97
CA PRO A 178 13.30 -17.42 3.17
C PRO A 178 14.01 -18.58 2.44
N LYS A 179 13.92 -19.81 2.96
CA LYS A 179 14.54 -21.01 2.36
C LYS A 179 13.74 -21.57 1.18
N GLY A 180 12.50 -21.12 0.98
CA GLY A 180 11.57 -21.66 0.00
C GLY A 180 11.01 -23.04 0.37
N ARG A 181 9.96 -23.46 -0.34
CA ARG A 181 9.42 -24.82 -0.26
C ARG A 181 10.11 -25.71 -1.30
N ASN A 182 10.67 -26.84 -0.87
CA ASN A 182 11.44 -27.77 -1.72
C ASN A 182 10.59 -28.62 -2.69
N LEU A 183 9.30 -28.31 -2.86
CA LEU A 183 8.35 -29.14 -3.61
C LEU A 183 8.07 -28.63 -5.04
N SER A 184 8.68 -27.53 -5.44
CA SER A 184 8.48 -26.91 -6.75
C SER A 184 9.42 -27.50 -7.81
N LYS A 185 8.92 -27.75 -9.02
CA LYS A 185 9.72 -28.24 -10.17
C LYS A 185 10.78 -27.26 -10.66
N PHE A 186 10.54 -25.95 -10.53
CA PHE A 186 11.40 -24.90 -11.11
C PHE A 186 11.90 -23.90 -10.08
N PHE A 187 10.99 -23.18 -9.40
CA PHE A 187 11.33 -22.16 -8.43
C PHE A 187 10.72 -22.47 -7.07
N SER A 188 11.53 -22.50 -6.02
CA SER A 188 11.07 -22.67 -4.64
C SER A 188 10.31 -21.44 -4.18
N GLU A 189 8.99 -21.52 -4.27
CA GLU A 189 8.08 -20.50 -3.76
C GLU A 189 8.37 -20.24 -2.27
N ASN A 190 8.62 -18.97 -1.95
CA ASN A 190 8.94 -18.48 -0.61
C ASN A 190 8.08 -17.29 -0.17
N SER A 191 7.20 -16.83 -1.06
CA SER A 191 6.45 -15.60 -0.89
C SER A 191 5.00 -15.73 -1.29
N GLU A 192 4.16 -15.05 -0.55
CA GLU A 192 2.79 -14.67 -0.92
C GLU A 192 2.76 -13.18 -1.23
N PHE A 193 1.57 -12.67 -1.53
CA PHE A 193 1.37 -11.32 -2.00
C PHE A 193 0.25 -10.62 -1.25
N MET A 194 0.31 -9.30 -1.24
CA MET A 194 -0.73 -8.45 -0.71
C MET A 194 -0.95 -7.29 -1.67
N LEU A 195 -2.13 -7.22 -2.27
CA LEU A 195 -2.55 -6.13 -3.15
C LEU A 195 -3.21 -5.03 -2.31
N VAL A 196 -2.75 -3.80 -2.50
CA VAL A 196 -3.26 -2.62 -1.79
C VAL A 196 -3.90 -1.66 -2.78
N TYR A 197 -5.16 -1.32 -2.55
CA TYR A 197 -5.91 -0.33 -3.33
C TYR A 197 -6.46 0.76 -2.43
N ALA A 198 -6.38 2.00 -2.87
CA ALA A 198 -7.11 3.10 -2.27
C ALA A 198 -8.56 3.11 -2.81
N LYS A 199 -9.49 3.63 -2.03
CA LYS A 199 -10.82 4.00 -2.53
C LYS A 199 -10.72 5.15 -3.55
N ASP A 200 -9.93 6.17 -3.19
CA ASP A 200 -9.54 7.31 -4.00
C ASP A 200 -8.11 7.71 -3.62
N ILE A 201 -7.13 7.41 -4.48
CA ILE A 201 -5.71 7.63 -4.20
C ILE A 201 -5.35 9.10 -3.98
N SER A 202 -6.15 10.03 -4.51
CA SER A 202 -5.92 11.47 -4.34
C SER A 202 -6.27 11.96 -2.92
N LYS A 203 -7.09 11.20 -2.19
CA LYS A 203 -7.53 11.50 -0.82
C LYS A 203 -6.95 10.52 0.21
N ALA A 204 -6.41 9.40 -0.27
CA ALA A 204 -5.81 8.37 0.54
C ALA A 204 -4.67 8.92 1.42
N SER A 205 -4.64 8.50 2.69
CA SER A 205 -3.62 8.96 3.63
C SER A 205 -3.24 7.84 4.59
N PHE A 206 -1.95 7.53 4.70
CA PHE A 206 -1.42 6.74 5.80
C PHE A 206 -1.11 7.66 6.98
N ASN A 207 -1.24 7.12 8.20
CA ASN A 207 -0.73 7.80 9.38
C ASN A 207 0.79 7.66 9.44
N ASP A 208 1.47 8.71 9.88
CA ASP A 208 2.88 8.64 10.27
C ASP A 208 2.98 7.93 11.63
N VAL A 209 3.29 6.63 11.61
CA VAL A 209 3.45 5.82 12.83
C VAL A 209 4.87 5.27 12.85
N VAL A 210 5.50 5.14 14.01
CA VAL A 210 6.69 4.28 14.17
C VAL A 210 6.31 3.06 14.97
N ILE A 211 6.28 1.90 14.30
CA ILE A 211 5.90 0.60 14.86
C ILE A 211 7.03 -0.01 15.71
N ASP A 212 8.27 0.44 15.50
CA ASP A 212 9.48 -0.11 16.12
C ASP A 212 9.87 0.77 17.31
N GLU A 213 9.68 0.26 18.53
CA GLU A 213 9.93 0.98 19.78
C GLU A 213 11.40 1.44 19.91
N ASP A 214 12.36 0.62 19.45
CA ASP A 214 13.79 0.97 19.47
C ASP A 214 14.07 2.14 18.51
N LYS A 215 13.50 2.12 17.31
CA LYS A 215 13.59 3.25 16.38
C LYS A 215 12.86 4.48 16.91
N GLN A 216 11.70 4.30 17.54
CA GLN A 216 10.95 5.39 18.13
C GLN A 216 11.78 6.09 19.22
N ALA A 217 12.50 5.33 20.04
CA ALA A 217 13.40 5.85 21.06
C ALA A 217 14.54 6.70 20.48
N THR A 218 14.93 6.50 19.21
CA THR A 218 15.93 7.35 18.55
C THR A 218 15.43 8.77 18.24
N PHE A 219 14.11 8.99 18.16
CA PHE A 219 13.49 10.31 17.95
C PHE A 219 13.32 11.04 19.29
N ASN A 220 14.45 11.46 19.85
CA ASN A 220 14.57 12.01 21.21
C ASN A 220 14.38 13.53 21.33
N LEU A 221 14.13 14.24 20.23
CA LEU A 221 13.89 15.68 20.20
C LEU A 221 12.47 15.99 19.68
N SER A 222 11.94 17.17 20.00
CA SER A 222 10.61 17.61 19.55
C SER A 222 10.55 19.12 19.33
N ASP A 223 9.77 19.55 18.34
CA ASP A 223 9.37 20.95 18.14
C ASP A 223 7.89 21.01 17.70
N GLU A 224 7.44 22.16 17.20
CA GLU A 224 6.05 22.39 16.75
C GLU A 224 5.59 21.44 15.62
N GLU A 225 6.51 20.84 14.87
CA GLU A 225 6.21 19.87 13.81
C GLU A 225 6.27 18.41 14.28
N GLY A 226 6.52 18.17 15.58
CA GLY A 226 6.56 16.84 16.18
C GLY A 226 7.97 16.32 16.47
N LYS A 227 8.07 15.01 16.75
CA LYS A 227 9.32 14.36 17.16
C LYS A 227 10.31 14.22 15.99
N TYR A 228 11.59 14.35 16.32
CA TYR A 228 12.69 14.21 15.37
C TYR A 228 13.96 13.70 16.03
N ARG A 229 14.91 13.29 15.21
CA ARG A 229 16.31 13.08 15.59
C ARG A 229 17.23 13.82 14.67
N LEU A 230 18.43 14.12 15.16
CA LEU A 230 19.47 14.72 14.33
C LEU A 230 20.15 13.62 13.51
N GLU A 231 20.18 13.80 12.19
CA GLU A 231 21.01 13.00 11.32
C GLU A 231 22.05 13.88 10.64
N SER A 232 23.30 13.40 10.59
CA SER A 232 24.39 14.11 9.91
C SER A 232 23.96 14.52 8.50
N PHE A 233 24.19 15.79 8.16
CA PHE A 233 23.88 16.32 6.84
C PHE A 233 24.86 15.79 5.78
N MET A 234 26.05 15.38 6.20
CA MET A 234 27.06 14.74 5.36
C MET A 234 26.74 13.24 5.16
N ARG A 235 27.16 12.67 4.02
CA ARG A 235 27.15 11.21 3.79
C ARG A 235 28.57 10.66 3.63
N VAL A 236 29.02 9.92 4.64
CA VAL A 236 30.32 9.23 4.64
C VAL A 236 30.19 7.87 3.96
N ARG A 237 30.19 7.86 2.63
CA ARG A 237 30.20 6.64 1.79
C ARG A 237 30.95 6.94 0.51
N THR A 238 31.68 5.95 -0.05
CA THR A 238 32.48 6.14 -1.28
C THR A 238 31.69 6.74 -2.44
N SER A 239 30.42 6.36 -2.62
CA SER A 239 29.52 6.91 -3.64
C SER A 239 29.13 8.38 -3.42
N TRP A 240 29.42 8.93 -2.24
CA TRP A 240 29.19 10.31 -1.80
C TRP A 240 30.51 11.04 -1.51
N SER A 241 31.63 10.62 -2.09
CA SER A 241 32.86 11.43 -2.09
C SER A 241 32.69 12.68 -2.95
N ARG A 242 33.48 13.73 -2.67
CA ARG A 242 33.54 14.94 -3.51
C ARG A 242 33.74 14.61 -4.99
N LYS A 243 34.57 13.61 -5.29
CA LYS A 243 34.82 13.13 -6.67
C LYS A 243 33.54 12.66 -7.36
N ASN A 244 32.70 11.91 -6.64
CA ASN A 244 31.47 11.33 -7.20
C ASN A 244 30.28 12.29 -7.18
N LYS A 245 30.28 13.26 -6.26
CA LYS A 245 29.19 14.24 -6.07
C LYS A 245 29.75 15.67 -5.93
N PRO A 246 30.42 16.22 -6.95
CA PRO A 246 31.09 17.52 -6.85
C PRO A 246 30.12 18.68 -6.59
N LYS A 247 28.89 18.62 -7.12
CA LYS A 247 27.84 19.63 -6.87
C LYS A 247 27.36 19.66 -5.42
N ASN A 248 27.62 18.62 -4.64
CA ASN A 248 27.22 18.51 -3.24
C ASN A 248 28.37 18.87 -2.28
N TYR A 249 29.52 19.30 -2.81
CA TYR A 249 30.64 19.79 -2.03
C TYR A 249 30.71 21.31 -2.12
N TYR A 250 30.18 22.00 -1.11
CA TYR A 250 30.15 23.46 -1.04
C TYR A 250 30.24 23.91 0.43
N PRO A 251 30.74 25.14 0.69
CA PRO A 251 30.76 25.67 2.04
C PRO A 251 29.35 26.00 2.51
N VAL A 252 29.08 25.67 3.77
CA VAL A 252 27.92 26.19 4.51
C VAL A 252 28.46 27.10 5.61
N TYR A 253 27.87 28.28 5.75
CA TYR A 253 28.30 29.28 6.73
C TYR A 253 27.39 29.25 7.95
N VAL A 254 27.99 29.18 9.14
CA VAL A 254 27.28 29.07 10.41
C VAL A 254 27.65 30.24 11.31
N SER A 255 26.65 30.92 11.86
CA SER A 255 26.82 32.02 12.83
C SER A 255 27.50 31.57 14.13
N LYS A 256 28.14 32.50 14.84
CA LYS A 256 28.85 32.17 16.10
C LYS A 256 27.98 31.56 17.20
N ASN A 257 26.68 31.88 17.20
CA ASN A 257 25.71 31.35 18.16
C ASN A 257 24.99 30.09 17.65
N MET A 258 25.39 29.53 16.51
CA MET A 258 24.83 28.33 15.85
C MET A 258 23.35 28.43 15.44
N LYS A 259 22.74 29.62 15.49
CA LYS A 259 21.30 29.79 15.19
C LYS A 259 21.03 30.03 13.71
N GLU A 260 21.94 30.72 13.03
CA GLU A 260 21.84 30.99 11.60
C GLU A 260 22.81 30.11 10.82
N ILE A 261 22.27 29.47 9.77
CA ILE A 261 22.99 28.65 8.79
C ILE A 261 22.63 29.22 7.41
N THR A 262 23.60 29.48 6.54
CA THR A 262 23.36 30.07 5.21
C THR A 262 24.42 29.62 4.20
N LEU A 263 24.16 29.85 2.91
CA LEU A 263 25.16 29.72 1.85
C LEU A 263 25.85 31.05 1.53
N ASP A 264 25.35 32.17 2.07
CA ASP A 264 25.94 33.49 1.88
C ASP A 264 27.14 33.66 2.81
N LYS A 265 28.30 33.97 2.23
CA LYS A 265 29.50 34.27 3.03
C LYS A 265 29.29 35.55 3.83
N LYS A 266 29.31 35.44 5.16
CA LYS A 266 29.17 36.56 6.09
C LYS A 266 30.40 36.69 6.99
N GLN A 267 30.76 37.91 7.34
CA GLN A 267 31.91 38.16 8.20
C GLN A 267 31.65 37.59 9.61
N GLY A 268 32.64 36.88 10.16
CA GLY A 268 32.57 36.30 11.50
C GLY A 268 31.78 34.99 11.60
N TYR A 269 31.28 34.45 10.48
CA TYR A 269 30.67 33.12 10.40
C TYR A 269 31.75 32.07 10.20
N TYR A 270 31.50 30.88 10.72
CA TYR A 270 32.32 29.71 10.47
C TYR A 270 32.01 29.13 9.10
N GLU A 271 33.05 28.78 8.35
CA GLU A 271 32.94 28.12 7.05
C GLU A 271 33.08 26.61 7.24
N VAL A 272 32.03 25.86 6.90
CA VAL A 272 31.93 24.41 7.16
C VAL A 272 31.84 23.65 5.84
N PHE A 273 32.75 22.71 5.64
CA PHE A 273 32.74 21.77 4.51
C PHE A 273 32.35 20.35 4.98
N PRO A 274 31.87 19.48 4.07
CA PRO A 274 31.56 18.10 4.39
C PRO A 274 32.85 17.28 4.46
N THR A 275 33.64 17.52 5.51
CA THR A 275 34.91 16.85 5.77
C THR A 275 34.85 16.05 7.08
N THR A 276 35.63 14.99 7.20
CA THR A 276 35.81 14.26 8.47
C THR A 276 37.02 14.80 9.24
N GLU A 277 37.16 14.42 10.53
CA GLU A 277 38.28 14.86 11.40
C GLU A 277 39.67 14.54 10.79
N ASP A 278 39.77 13.47 9.99
CA ASP A 278 40.98 13.05 9.28
C ASP A 278 41.20 13.75 7.92
N GLY A 279 40.38 14.76 7.61
CA GLY A 279 40.50 15.58 6.40
C GLY A 279 39.91 14.96 5.13
N ARG A 280 39.26 13.78 5.19
CA ARG A 280 38.61 13.22 3.99
C ARG A 280 37.39 14.04 3.57
N GLU A 281 37.28 14.28 2.26
CA GLU A 281 36.21 15.08 1.66
C GLU A 281 35.04 14.23 1.14
N TRP A 282 33.85 14.55 1.61
CA TRP A 282 32.60 13.86 1.26
C TRP A 282 31.65 14.80 0.52
N ALA A 283 30.34 14.63 0.68
CA ALA A 283 29.34 15.50 0.11
C ALA A 283 28.14 15.64 1.05
N TRP A 284 27.50 16.80 0.99
CA TRP A 284 26.22 17.08 1.62
C TRP A 284 25.10 16.27 0.97
N LYS A 285 24.06 15.92 1.74
CA LYS A 285 22.88 15.20 1.23
C LYS A 285 22.14 15.97 0.12
N ASN A 286 22.21 17.30 0.10
CA ASN A 286 21.51 18.17 -0.83
C ASN A 286 22.47 19.08 -1.61
N ILE A 287 22.10 19.44 -2.84
CA ILE A 287 22.75 20.51 -3.62
C ILE A 287 22.35 21.89 -3.07
N PRO A 288 23.08 22.98 -3.40
CA PRO A 288 22.83 24.32 -2.88
C PRO A 288 21.38 24.80 -3.00
N GLU A 289 20.73 24.55 -4.15
CA GLU A 289 19.37 24.99 -4.42
C GLU A 289 18.35 24.33 -3.48
N SER A 290 18.46 23.01 -3.31
CA SER A 290 17.61 22.26 -2.38
C SER A 290 17.90 22.61 -0.92
N PHE A 291 19.16 22.88 -0.59
CA PHE A 291 19.55 23.33 0.75
C PHE A 291 18.86 24.64 1.11
N THR A 292 18.96 25.66 0.25
CA THR A 292 18.35 26.97 0.49
C THR A 292 16.84 26.88 0.69
N GLN A 293 16.16 26.02 -0.07
CA GLN A 293 14.71 25.83 0.08
C GLN A 293 14.34 25.16 1.41
N LEU A 294 15.09 24.13 1.83
CA LEU A 294 14.83 23.42 3.08
C LEU A 294 15.19 24.26 4.32
N ASN A 295 16.27 25.04 4.23
CA ASN A 295 16.78 25.83 5.34
C ASN A 295 15.82 26.93 5.81
N LYS A 296 14.95 27.44 4.92
CA LYS A 296 13.91 28.43 5.26
C LYS A 296 12.97 27.97 6.39
N ASN A 297 12.81 26.66 6.56
CA ASN A 297 11.90 26.08 7.55
C ASN A 297 12.65 25.57 8.80
N GLY A 298 13.90 25.97 9.02
CA GLY A 298 14.68 25.51 10.17
C GLY A 298 14.99 24.01 10.14
N TYR A 299 15.11 23.44 8.93
CA TYR A 299 15.37 22.02 8.71
C TYR A 299 16.77 21.57 9.14
N PHE A 300 17.76 22.48 9.08
CA PHE A 300 19.14 22.22 9.45
C PHE A 300 19.46 22.76 10.84
N VAL A 301 20.35 22.06 11.55
CA VAL A 301 20.83 22.42 12.88
C VAL A 301 22.34 22.31 12.88
N ALA A 302 23.02 23.33 13.39
CA ALA A 302 24.47 23.30 13.59
C ALA A 302 24.76 23.08 15.07
N VAL A 303 25.74 22.22 15.36
CA VAL A 303 26.18 21.90 16.72
C VAL A 303 27.69 21.99 16.77
N HIS A 304 28.21 22.52 17.87
CA HIS A 304 29.64 22.46 18.16
C HIS A 304 29.93 21.10 18.81
N GLU A 305 30.63 20.23 18.10
CA GLU A 305 31.11 18.95 18.63
C GLU A 305 32.63 18.97 18.73
N LYS A 306 33.15 18.83 19.96
CA LYS A 306 34.58 18.97 20.26
C LYS A 306 35.12 20.29 19.69
N ASP A 307 36.09 20.21 18.77
CA ASP A 307 36.78 21.34 18.13
C ASP A 307 36.23 21.68 16.73
N ARG A 308 35.07 21.13 16.34
CA ARG A 308 34.48 21.35 15.02
C ARG A 308 32.99 21.67 15.06
N ILE A 309 32.51 22.24 13.96
CA ILE A 309 31.08 22.43 13.74
C ILE A 309 30.59 21.31 12.85
N GLU A 310 29.52 20.66 13.31
CA GLU A 310 28.79 19.66 12.54
C GLU A 310 27.40 20.19 12.18
N ILE A 311 26.96 19.83 10.98
CA ILE A 311 25.64 20.20 10.47
C ILE A 311 24.80 18.93 10.39
N PHE A 312 23.63 19.01 10.99
CA PHE A 312 22.61 17.99 11.00
C PHE A 312 21.37 18.49 10.27
N HIS A 313 20.49 17.56 9.93
CA HIS A 313 19.12 17.88 9.57
C HIS A 313 18.15 17.16 10.50
N LYS A 314 16.98 17.75 10.67
CA LYS A 314 15.88 17.15 11.43
C LYS A 314 15.29 16.00 10.63
N TYR A 315 15.60 14.78 11.05
CA TYR A 315 14.93 13.59 10.53
C TYR A 315 13.69 13.33 11.38
N ARG A 316 12.52 13.60 10.81
CA ARG A 316 11.22 13.51 11.48
C ARG A 316 10.78 12.05 11.64
N GLU A 317 10.03 11.78 12.70
CA GLU A 317 9.37 10.50 12.94
C GLU A 317 8.36 10.23 11.81
N LYS A 318 8.80 9.55 10.75
CA LYS A 318 7.98 9.17 9.60
C LYS A 318 8.30 7.74 9.21
N GLN A 319 7.28 6.88 9.10
CA GLN A 319 7.45 5.60 8.41
C GLN A 319 7.46 5.84 6.91
N VAL A 320 8.66 6.07 6.37
CA VAL A 320 8.88 5.71 4.97
C VAL A 320 9.18 4.22 4.99
N PHE A 321 8.20 3.37 4.66
CA PHE A 321 8.52 2.05 4.13
C PHE A 321 9.44 2.31 2.93
N LYS A 322 10.74 2.09 3.13
CA LYS A 322 11.73 2.20 2.07
C LYS A 322 11.86 0.89 1.33
#